data_AF-A0A0J8GVT5-F1
#
_entry.id   AF-A0A0J8GVT5-F1
#
_cell.length_a   1.000
_cell.length_b   1.000
_cell.length_c   1.000
_cell.angle_alpha   90.00
_cell.angle_beta   90.00
_cell.angle_gamma   90.00
#
_symmetry.space_group_name_H-M   'P 1'
#
loop_
_entity.id
_entity.type
_entity.pdbx_description
1 polymer ?
#
loop_
_entity_poly.entity_id
_entity_poly.type
_entity_poly.pdbx_seq_one_letter_code
_entity_poly.pdbx_strand_id
1 'polypeptide(L)'
;MKRISVYAVLISLFLLTGCVSTQDEKPVIDTSLEQSQRQPNLVLILIDDLSHYGFTTYGADVIRSKHGKFADIQFSTPNIDKLAEQGIRIENAFTHPLCENTRIALMSGKQNNRNYLKPKSQHASDITFSDVFKRAGYTTGMFGKWKQTRGTKEIAAKDYISEFGWDEYVAFDVVEEGQRFINPNLVINGELVDYRKRTDLDPETGRRWYGPDIYNRHVLNFIEKNQDKPFFLYYPMALVHDDHKPTPDTKPNTIFDQFDEWPNNRNGHTGDDPKYIADMIEYTDKLIGKLVTKLDQLKLREDTLIIVMGDNGTKEIFAHVKKDGTVYPARKGGNTDNGIHVGMVLSQPGTIEAGQNTVRSYDGLVYLTDVFPTMAEAAGVAIPKETRLDGMSFWPQMLGETKQHRRHIYSWYIANGRYDDIENNERFTHFAFNKSYKYYGSTKAYPDGRFFDLTTDPLERAGDSYIEVRWGVRRYSGLDINKLTPVQRQAYVALKQVVEDNKNVDAQRLIIHSTKSTIKLGTKLDLNVSTLPFSANRDGVIWVSSDPSIASVNKFGEVTTHKTGKVNIDVYSWSDAKPLADGKSPSFLTSGITDRVQLTITK
;
A
#
# COMPACT_ATOMS: atom_id res chain seq x y z
N MET A 1 -20.15 -40.22 65.82
CA MET A 1 -21.20 -41.27 65.86
C MET A 1 -21.88 -41.24 64.50
N LYS A 2 -21.93 -42.24 63.60
CA LYS A 2 -21.78 -43.71 63.57
C LYS A 2 -20.92 -44.11 62.33
N ARG A 3 -19.89 -44.97 62.48
CA ARG A 3 -19.71 -46.35 61.93
C ARG A 3 -19.84 -46.49 60.39
N ILE A 4 -18.80 -46.80 59.59
CA ILE A 4 -17.90 -47.99 59.45
C ILE A 4 -18.41 -49.02 58.40
N SER A 5 -17.49 -49.41 57.48
CA SER A 5 -17.32 -50.71 56.75
C SER A 5 -18.17 -51.02 55.51
N VAL A 6 -17.79 -51.86 54.52
CA VAL A 6 -16.55 -52.49 53.96
C VAL A 6 -17.06 -53.51 52.90
N TYR A 7 -16.43 -53.55 51.71
CA TYR A 7 -16.18 -54.64 50.73
C TYR A 7 -17.18 -55.78 50.44
N ALA A 8 -17.26 -56.18 49.15
CA ALA A 8 -17.12 -57.58 48.71
C ALA A 8 -16.76 -57.72 47.22
N VAL A 9 -15.86 -58.65 46.93
CA VAL A 9 -15.22 -59.07 45.66
C VAL A 9 -15.86 -60.40 45.20
N LEU A 10 -15.73 -60.80 43.92
CA LEU A 10 -15.34 -62.16 43.42
C LEU A 10 -15.80 -62.42 41.95
N ILE A 11 -14.87 -62.62 40.98
CA ILE A 11 -14.34 -63.90 40.40
C ILE A 11 -15.28 -64.53 39.35
N SER A 12 -14.93 -65.15 38.21
CA SER A 12 -13.74 -65.33 37.34
C SER A 12 -14.13 -66.32 36.20
N LEU A 13 -13.35 -66.28 35.11
CA LEU A 13 -12.92 -67.40 34.22
C LEU A 13 -13.84 -68.04 33.14
N PHE A 14 -13.48 -67.72 31.88
CA PHE A 14 -13.07 -68.56 30.73
C PHE A 14 -13.81 -69.85 30.31
N LEU A 15 -14.16 -69.88 29.01
CA LEU A 15 -14.12 -71.07 28.14
C LEU A 15 -13.61 -70.69 26.74
N LEU A 16 -12.69 -71.52 26.23
CA LEU A 16 -11.95 -71.44 24.95
C LEU A 16 -12.55 -72.40 23.91
N THR A 17 -12.60 -72.00 22.63
CA THR A 17 -12.43 -72.79 21.37
C THR A 17 -12.33 -71.76 20.22
N GLY A 18 -11.22 -71.52 19.49
CA GLY A 18 -10.53 -72.35 18.47
C GLY A 18 -11.41 -72.54 17.21
N CYS A 19 -11.11 -72.21 15.94
CA CYS A 19 -9.92 -71.83 15.17
C CYS A 19 -10.40 -71.26 13.79
N VAL A 20 -9.56 -70.50 13.06
CA VAL A 20 -9.19 -70.67 11.61
C VAL A 20 -8.73 -69.35 10.94
N SER A 21 -7.48 -69.42 10.47
CA SER A 21 -6.71 -68.71 9.44
C SER A 21 -6.79 -67.19 9.23
N THR A 22 -5.64 -66.57 9.51
CA THR A 22 -5.16 -65.25 9.09
C THR A 22 -4.82 -65.20 7.61
N GLN A 23 -5.40 -64.24 6.88
CA GLN A 23 -4.75 -63.59 5.74
C GLN A 23 -4.55 -62.11 6.10
N ASP A 24 -3.30 -61.66 5.98
CA ASP A 24 -2.86 -60.29 6.20
C ASP A 24 -3.47 -59.34 5.15
N GLU A 25 -4.53 -58.61 5.51
CA GLU A 25 -4.87 -57.37 4.80
C GLU A 25 -4.06 -56.22 5.41
N LYS A 26 -3.06 -55.76 4.63
CA LYS A 26 -2.38 -54.50 4.91
C LYS A 26 -3.40 -53.36 4.93
N PRO A 27 -3.29 -52.38 5.83
CA PRO A 27 -4.14 -51.21 5.79
C PRO A 27 -3.91 -50.49 4.46
N VAL A 28 -4.96 -50.39 3.66
CA VAL A 28 -5.00 -49.48 2.52
C VAL A 28 -4.91 -48.08 3.10
N ILE A 29 -3.75 -47.46 2.93
CA ILE A 29 -3.59 -46.03 3.15
C ILE A 29 -4.46 -45.37 2.09
N ASP A 30 -5.61 -44.84 2.50
CA ASP A 30 -6.33 -43.85 1.71
C ASP A 30 -5.43 -42.62 1.64
N THR A 31 -4.63 -42.54 0.58
CA THR A 31 -3.95 -41.33 0.17
C THR A 31 -4.99 -40.37 -0.39
N SER A 32 -5.88 -39.87 0.46
CA SER A 32 -6.57 -38.63 0.20
C SER A 32 -5.48 -37.57 0.10
N LEU A 33 -5.23 -37.13 -1.13
CA LEU A 33 -4.33 -36.06 -1.50
C LEU A 33 -4.39 -34.95 -0.45
N GLU A 34 -3.33 -34.78 0.34
CA GLU A 34 -3.04 -33.47 0.93
C GLU A 34 -2.91 -32.54 -0.28
N GLN A 35 -4.00 -31.85 -0.63
CA GLN A 35 -3.91 -30.63 -1.41
C GLN A 35 -3.00 -29.72 -0.60
N SER A 36 -1.71 -29.70 -0.93
CA SER A 36 -0.81 -28.60 -0.63
C SER A 36 -1.61 -27.33 -0.91
N GLN A 37 -2.10 -26.68 0.14
CA GLN A 37 -3.01 -25.55 0.01
C GLN A 37 -2.31 -24.51 -0.85
N ARG A 38 -2.80 -24.34 -2.09
CA ARG A 38 -2.14 -23.50 -3.08
C ARG A 38 -2.13 -22.08 -2.52
N GLN A 39 -0.97 -21.44 -2.52
CA GLN A 39 -0.86 -20.04 -2.13
C GLN A 39 -1.82 -19.20 -2.98
N PRO A 40 -2.65 -18.32 -2.38
CA PRO A 40 -3.62 -17.54 -3.13
C PRO A 40 -2.92 -16.52 -4.02
N ASN A 41 -3.55 -16.14 -5.12
CA ASN A 41 -3.15 -14.95 -5.86
C ASN A 41 -3.51 -13.70 -5.05
N LEU A 42 -2.71 -12.66 -5.21
CA LEU A 42 -2.90 -11.38 -4.53
C LEU A 42 -3.12 -10.28 -5.56
N VAL A 43 -4.23 -9.55 -5.45
CA VAL A 43 -4.57 -8.42 -6.32
C VAL A 43 -4.81 -7.19 -5.44
N LEU A 44 -3.91 -6.21 -5.52
CA LEU A 44 -4.04 -4.91 -4.86
C LEU A 44 -4.33 -3.83 -5.90
N ILE A 45 -5.56 -3.33 -5.90
CA ILE A 45 -6.01 -2.22 -6.75
C ILE A 45 -5.99 -0.94 -5.92
N LEU A 46 -5.19 0.04 -6.35
CA LEU A 46 -5.05 1.33 -5.69
C LEU A 46 -5.56 2.44 -6.61
N ILE A 47 -6.68 3.06 -6.25
CA ILE A 47 -7.33 4.12 -7.01
C ILE A 47 -6.79 5.48 -6.56
N ASP A 48 -6.45 6.33 -7.53
CA ASP A 48 -5.87 7.65 -7.30
C ASP A 48 -6.97 8.68 -7.02
N ASP A 49 -6.77 9.54 -6.01
CA ASP A 49 -7.66 10.68 -5.71
C ASP A 49 -9.14 10.34 -5.46
N LEU A 50 -9.41 9.26 -4.74
CA LEU A 50 -10.77 8.82 -4.44
C LEU A 50 -10.97 8.49 -2.96
N SER A 51 -11.77 9.32 -2.27
CA SER A 51 -12.21 9.04 -0.89
C SER A 51 -13.20 7.87 -0.85
N HIS A 52 -13.55 7.41 0.36
CA HIS A 52 -14.54 6.34 0.57
C HIS A 52 -15.88 6.58 -0.14
N TYR A 53 -16.38 7.82 -0.15
CA TYR A 53 -17.60 8.16 -0.89
C TYR A 53 -17.49 8.12 -2.41
N GLY A 54 -16.31 7.89 -2.98
CA GLY A 54 -16.21 7.59 -4.41
C GLY A 54 -16.63 6.16 -4.75
N PHE A 55 -16.88 5.30 -3.76
CA PHE A 55 -17.44 3.97 -3.95
C PHE A 55 -18.91 4.02 -3.52
N THR A 56 -19.84 3.70 -4.41
CA THR A 56 -21.28 3.86 -4.15
C THR A 56 -21.79 3.03 -2.98
N THR A 57 -21.13 1.91 -2.65
CA THR A 57 -21.39 1.13 -1.43
C THR A 57 -21.32 1.98 -0.16
N TYR A 58 -20.47 3.02 -0.08
CA TYR A 58 -20.39 3.92 1.08
C TYR A 58 -21.53 4.96 1.13
N GLY A 59 -22.44 4.96 0.15
CA GLY A 59 -23.73 5.65 0.23
C GLY A 59 -23.81 7.01 -0.46
N ALA A 60 -22.76 7.45 -1.16
CA ALA A 60 -22.81 8.59 -2.07
C ALA A 60 -22.87 8.13 -3.52
N ASP A 61 -23.70 8.80 -4.32
CA ASP A 61 -23.95 8.49 -5.74
C ASP A 61 -23.99 9.74 -6.61
N VAL A 62 -23.62 10.89 -6.05
CA VAL A 62 -23.57 12.18 -6.74
C VAL A 62 -22.26 12.88 -6.43
N ILE A 63 -21.60 13.38 -7.47
CA ILE A 63 -20.43 14.26 -7.35
C ILE A 63 -20.81 15.69 -7.76
N ARG A 64 -20.47 16.63 -6.87
CA ARG A 64 -20.80 18.05 -6.97
C ARG A 64 -19.56 18.89 -7.22
N SER A 65 -19.68 19.89 -8.08
CA SER A 65 -18.68 20.96 -8.20
C SER A 65 -18.81 21.94 -7.05
N LYS A 66 -17.76 22.09 -6.22
CA LYS A 66 -17.75 23.05 -5.11
C LYS A 66 -17.92 24.51 -5.56
N HIS A 67 -17.50 24.81 -6.79
CA HIS A 67 -17.53 26.15 -7.37
C HIS A 67 -18.52 26.28 -8.54
N GLY A 68 -19.45 25.32 -8.69
CA GLY A 68 -20.48 25.37 -9.74
C GLY A 68 -19.93 25.32 -11.17
N LYS A 69 -18.76 24.69 -11.39
CA LYS A 69 -18.19 24.54 -12.74
C LYS A 69 -19.02 23.60 -13.62
N PHE A 70 -19.77 22.69 -13.01
CA PHE A 70 -20.71 21.77 -13.64
C PHE A 70 -21.84 21.46 -12.65
N ALA A 71 -23.00 21.01 -13.16
CA ALA A 71 -24.13 20.60 -12.35
C ALA A 71 -23.80 19.34 -11.53
N ASP A 72 -24.63 18.96 -10.56
CA ASP A 72 -24.45 17.67 -9.88
C ASP A 72 -24.56 16.51 -10.89
N ILE A 73 -23.60 15.59 -10.87
CA ILE A 73 -23.55 14.43 -11.80
C ILE A 73 -23.67 13.15 -10.96
N GLN A 74 -24.55 12.25 -11.36
CA GLN A 74 -24.66 10.93 -10.78
C GLN A 74 -23.50 10.03 -11.25
N PHE A 75 -23.05 9.13 -10.39
CA PHE A 75 -22.08 8.08 -10.75
C PHE A 75 -22.46 6.77 -10.06
N SER A 76 -21.94 5.66 -10.59
CA SER A 76 -22.14 4.32 -10.01
C SER A 76 -20.87 3.47 -10.03
N THR A 77 -20.69 2.61 -9.01
CA THR A 77 -19.58 1.64 -8.97
C THR A 77 -20.08 0.20 -8.72
N PRO A 78 -20.90 -0.36 -9.63
CA PRO A 78 -21.53 -1.66 -9.40
C PRO A 78 -20.56 -2.83 -9.26
N ASN A 79 -19.37 -2.79 -9.86
CA ASN A 79 -18.38 -3.86 -9.71
C ASN A 79 -17.70 -3.82 -8.35
N ILE A 80 -17.36 -2.62 -7.85
CA ILE A 80 -16.85 -2.43 -6.48
C ILE A 80 -17.91 -2.80 -5.45
N ASP A 81 -19.17 -2.41 -5.69
CA ASP A 81 -20.29 -2.74 -4.80
C ASP A 81 -20.48 -4.25 -4.70
N LYS A 82 -20.42 -4.97 -5.83
CA LYS A 82 -20.46 -6.44 -5.85
C LYS A 82 -19.28 -7.08 -5.10
N LEU A 83 -18.07 -6.52 -5.20
CA LEU A 83 -16.92 -7.00 -4.41
C LEU A 83 -17.17 -6.82 -2.91
N ALA A 84 -17.83 -5.73 -2.50
CA ALA A 84 -18.18 -5.48 -1.11
C ALA A 84 -19.26 -6.44 -0.61
N GLU A 85 -20.27 -6.73 -1.44
CA GLU A 85 -21.31 -7.72 -1.14
C GLU A 85 -20.72 -9.14 -0.98
N GLN A 86 -19.76 -9.50 -1.83
CA GLN A 86 -19.08 -10.81 -1.84
C GLN A 86 -17.87 -10.88 -0.89
N GLY A 87 -17.71 -9.90 -0.01
CA GLY A 87 -16.52 -9.77 0.83
C GLY A 87 -16.81 -8.92 2.04
N ILE A 88 -15.92 -7.99 2.32
CA ILE A 88 -16.01 -7.11 3.48
C ILE A 88 -15.57 -5.68 3.14
N ARG A 89 -16.35 -4.72 3.62
CA ARG A 89 -16.06 -3.28 3.53
C ARG A 89 -15.42 -2.78 4.82
N ILE A 90 -14.39 -1.95 4.71
CA ILE A 90 -13.70 -1.37 5.86
C ILE A 90 -14.21 0.05 6.11
N GLU A 91 -14.90 0.29 7.22
CA GLU A 91 -15.54 1.60 7.49
C GLU A 91 -14.53 2.70 7.86
N ASN A 92 -13.32 2.33 8.27
CA ASN A 92 -12.32 3.26 8.82
C ASN A 92 -10.93 2.98 8.23
N ALA A 93 -10.81 3.09 6.91
CA ALA A 93 -9.54 2.93 6.21
C ALA A 93 -8.87 4.29 5.93
N PHE A 94 -7.64 4.46 6.41
CA PHE A 94 -6.93 5.74 6.34
C PHE A 94 -5.57 5.65 5.65
N THR A 95 -5.21 6.70 4.91
CA THR A 95 -3.94 6.84 4.20
C THR A 95 -3.23 8.15 4.56
N HIS A 96 -2.08 8.43 3.92
CA HIS A 96 -1.57 9.79 3.87
C HIS A 96 -2.42 10.62 2.89
N PRO A 97 -2.48 11.96 3.04
CA PRO A 97 -3.35 12.78 2.21
C PRO A 97 -2.75 13.10 0.83
N LEU A 98 -1.76 12.33 0.38
CA LEU A 98 -1.08 12.54 -0.90
C LEU A 98 -0.47 11.24 -1.45
N CYS A 99 -0.61 11.06 -2.76
CA CYS A 99 -0.28 9.82 -3.46
C CYS A 99 1.16 9.33 -3.26
N GLU A 100 2.18 10.18 -3.36
CA GLU A 100 3.58 9.76 -3.19
C GLU A 100 3.86 9.27 -1.77
N ASN A 101 3.36 9.97 -0.75
CA ASN A 101 3.51 9.58 0.65
C ASN A 101 2.84 8.23 0.91
N THR A 102 1.59 8.06 0.45
CA THR A 102 0.84 6.81 0.59
C THR A 102 1.57 5.66 -0.07
N ARG A 103 2.05 5.82 -1.31
CA ARG A 103 2.67 4.73 -2.07
C ARG A 103 4.00 4.27 -1.46
N ILE A 104 4.84 5.19 -0.99
CA ILE A 104 6.07 4.84 -0.24
C ILE A 104 5.73 4.03 1.00
N ALA A 105 4.77 4.50 1.80
CA ALA A 105 4.38 3.85 3.04
C ALA A 105 3.68 2.50 2.82
N LEU A 106 2.86 2.39 1.76
CA LEU A 106 2.11 1.19 1.39
C LEU A 106 3.05 0.08 0.90
N MET A 107 3.96 0.41 -0.02
CA MET A 107 4.91 -0.56 -0.58
C MET A 107 5.88 -1.09 0.46
N SER A 108 6.32 -0.23 1.39
CA SER A 108 7.28 -0.61 2.44
C SER A 108 6.63 -1.11 3.74
N GLY A 109 5.34 -0.84 3.95
CA GLY A 109 4.63 -1.04 5.22
C GLY A 109 5.22 -0.24 6.40
N LYS A 110 5.87 0.89 6.10
CA LYS A 110 6.52 1.80 7.06
C LYS A 110 5.90 3.19 7.03
N GLN A 111 5.93 3.85 8.17
CA GLN A 111 5.62 5.26 8.31
C GLN A 111 6.67 6.11 7.61
N ASN A 112 6.24 7.22 6.99
CA ASN A 112 7.12 8.09 6.21
C ASN A 112 8.22 8.80 7.03
N ASN A 113 8.11 8.90 8.37
CA ASN A 113 9.23 9.35 9.20
C ASN A 113 10.43 8.39 9.13
N ARG A 114 10.28 7.17 8.62
CA ARG A 114 11.36 6.16 8.55
C ARG A 114 12.09 6.13 7.20
N ASN A 115 11.38 6.36 6.09
CA ASN A 115 11.94 6.18 4.75
C ASN A 115 11.58 7.25 3.70
N TYR A 116 10.82 8.29 4.06
CA TYR A 116 10.58 9.40 3.14
C TYR A 116 11.77 10.38 3.15
N LEU A 117 12.19 10.82 1.96
CA LEU A 117 13.18 11.91 1.79
C LEU A 117 12.61 13.08 1.00
N LYS A 118 12.00 12.83 -0.16
CA LYS A 118 11.33 13.84 -0.99
C LYS A 118 10.46 13.13 -2.05
N PRO A 119 9.60 13.85 -2.78
CA PRO A 119 8.81 13.25 -3.84
C PRO A 119 9.66 12.57 -4.91
N LYS A 120 9.17 11.47 -5.48
CA LYS A 120 9.77 10.74 -6.61
C LYS A 120 11.25 10.37 -6.38
N SER A 121 11.61 9.91 -5.18
CA SER A 121 13.00 9.60 -4.81
C SER A 121 13.23 8.31 -4.01
N GLN A 122 12.21 7.45 -3.87
CA GLN A 122 12.34 6.21 -3.10
C GLN A 122 13.48 5.36 -3.66
N HIS A 123 14.41 4.96 -2.80
CA HIS A 123 15.59 4.20 -3.19
C HIS A 123 15.36 2.70 -3.05
N ALA A 124 15.94 1.90 -3.94
CA ALA A 124 15.77 0.45 -4.00
C ALA A 124 16.33 -0.31 -2.79
N SER A 125 17.07 0.35 -1.90
CA SER A 125 17.45 -0.24 -0.60
C SER A 125 16.24 -0.48 0.32
N ASP A 126 15.12 0.19 0.09
CA ASP A 126 13.88 -0.12 0.79
C ASP A 126 13.35 -1.49 0.35
N ILE A 127 13.12 -2.39 1.32
CA ILE A 127 12.41 -3.64 1.11
C ILE A 127 10.92 -3.33 0.97
N THR A 128 10.31 -3.84 -0.09
CA THR A 128 8.89 -3.64 -0.40
C THR A 128 8.11 -4.95 -0.47
N PHE A 129 6.79 -4.88 -0.56
CA PHE A 129 5.94 -6.07 -0.68
C PHE A 129 6.30 -6.96 -1.86
N SER A 130 6.80 -6.40 -2.96
CA SER A 130 7.08 -7.11 -4.19
C SER A 130 8.39 -7.87 -4.05
N ASP A 131 9.37 -7.29 -3.35
CA ASP A 131 10.59 -8.00 -2.94
C ASP A 131 10.25 -9.24 -2.10
N VAL A 132 9.32 -9.11 -1.14
CA VAL A 132 8.92 -10.22 -0.25
C VAL A 132 8.12 -11.29 -0.98
N PHE A 133 7.11 -10.91 -1.78
CA PHE A 133 6.32 -11.88 -2.54
C PHE A 133 7.16 -12.58 -3.62
N LYS A 134 8.03 -11.85 -4.33
CA LYS A 134 8.97 -12.44 -5.29
C LYS A 134 9.90 -13.44 -4.62
N ARG A 135 10.45 -13.11 -3.44
CA ARG A 135 11.26 -14.05 -2.64
C ARG A 135 10.48 -15.29 -2.21
N ALA A 136 9.17 -15.15 -1.98
CA ALA A 136 8.26 -16.26 -1.66
C ALA A 136 7.80 -17.08 -2.88
N GLY A 137 8.27 -16.76 -4.10
CA GLY A 137 7.98 -17.51 -5.32
C GLY A 137 6.82 -16.97 -6.16
N TYR A 138 6.25 -15.82 -5.81
CA TYR A 138 5.22 -15.18 -6.62
C TYR A 138 5.81 -14.59 -7.89
N THR A 139 5.07 -14.67 -8.99
CA THR A 139 5.32 -13.78 -10.13
C THR A 139 4.68 -12.41 -9.85
N THR A 140 5.40 -11.33 -10.09
CA THR A 140 5.00 -9.98 -9.67
C THR A 140 4.74 -9.05 -10.86
N GLY A 141 3.63 -8.33 -10.83
CA GLY A 141 3.21 -7.40 -11.88
C GLY A 141 2.76 -6.05 -11.34
N MET A 142 3.24 -4.95 -11.93
CA MET A 142 2.81 -3.58 -11.60
C MET A 142 2.35 -2.80 -12.82
N PHE A 143 1.08 -2.38 -12.84
CA PHE A 143 0.50 -1.71 -14.02
C PHE A 143 -0.20 -0.41 -13.62
N GLY A 144 0.21 0.74 -14.15
CA GLY A 144 -0.42 2.04 -13.91
C GLY A 144 0.54 3.12 -13.41
N LYS A 145 0.14 3.87 -12.38
CA LYS A 145 0.87 5.04 -11.87
C LYS A 145 2.02 4.63 -10.94
N TRP A 146 3.25 4.98 -11.31
CA TRP A 146 4.44 4.74 -10.50
C TRP A 146 4.70 5.85 -9.46
N LYS A 147 5.17 7.03 -9.89
CA LYS A 147 5.49 8.21 -9.04
C LYS A 147 6.47 7.99 -7.87
N GLN A 148 7.23 6.89 -7.82
CA GLN A 148 8.10 6.61 -6.66
C GLN A 148 9.55 7.09 -6.82
N THR A 149 10.11 7.04 -8.02
CA THR A 149 11.56 7.26 -8.26
C THR A 149 11.85 7.71 -9.69
N ARG A 150 12.99 8.38 -9.89
CA ARG A 150 13.58 8.73 -11.19
C ARG A 150 14.88 7.96 -11.48
N GLY A 151 15.10 6.83 -10.80
CA GLY A 151 16.33 6.07 -10.90
C GLY A 151 17.52 6.78 -10.25
N THR A 152 18.73 6.27 -10.47
CA THR A 152 19.97 6.94 -10.08
C THR A 152 20.71 7.42 -11.32
N LYS A 153 21.89 8.03 -11.17
CA LYS A 153 22.74 8.30 -12.34
C LYS A 153 23.24 7.01 -12.99
N GLU A 154 23.46 5.98 -12.17
CA GLU A 154 24.02 4.69 -12.56
C GLU A 154 22.97 3.78 -13.22
N ILE A 155 21.70 3.87 -12.78
CA ILE A 155 20.59 3.09 -13.32
C ILE A 155 19.45 4.03 -13.72
N ALA A 156 19.15 4.09 -15.01
CA ALA A 156 18.10 4.96 -15.54
C ALA A 156 16.72 4.60 -14.97
N ALA A 157 15.84 5.61 -14.81
CA ALA A 157 14.50 5.45 -14.23
C ALA A 157 13.70 4.28 -14.83
N LYS A 158 13.77 4.10 -16.15
CA LYS A 158 13.04 3.05 -16.88
C LYS A 158 13.44 1.63 -16.47
N ASP A 159 14.70 1.45 -16.07
CA ASP A 159 15.28 0.17 -15.67
C ASP A 159 15.21 -0.01 -14.14
N TYR A 160 15.20 1.10 -13.39
CA TYR A 160 15.23 1.11 -11.92
C TYR A 160 13.96 0.57 -11.25
N ILE A 161 12.82 0.50 -11.94
CA ILE A 161 11.59 -0.09 -11.39
C ILE A 161 11.81 -1.56 -11.01
N SER A 162 12.59 -2.30 -11.81
CA SER A 162 12.89 -3.71 -11.57
C SER A 162 13.61 -3.97 -10.23
N GLU A 163 14.33 -2.95 -9.72
CA GLU A 163 15.02 -3.00 -8.43
C GLU A 163 14.05 -3.08 -7.23
N PHE A 164 12.75 -2.87 -7.44
CA PHE A 164 11.69 -3.06 -6.44
C PHE A 164 11.03 -4.44 -6.51
N GLY A 165 11.64 -5.38 -7.24
CA GLY A 165 11.18 -6.77 -7.27
C GLY A 165 9.99 -7.02 -8.18
N TRP A 166 9.79 -6.20 -9.22
CA TRP A 166 8.76 -6.40 -10.25
C TRP A 166 9.29 -7.24 -11.41
N ASP A 167 8.55 -8.28 -11.82
CA ASP A 167 8.89 -9.09 -13.01
C ASP A 167 8.34 -8.48 -14.29
N GLU A 168 7.13 -7.93 -14.24
CA GLU A 168 6.48 -7.25 -15.35
C GLU A 168 5.92 -5.90 -14.90
N TYR A 169 6.07 -4.86 -15.73
CA TYR A 169 5.49 -3.56 -15.43
C TYR A 169 5.12 -2.74 -16.66
N VAL A 170 4.03 -1.97 -16.51
CA VAL A 170 3.64 -0.88 -17.40
C VAL A 170 3.36 0.35 -16.55
N ALA A 171 4.20 1.37 -16.66
CA ALA A 171 4.24 2.43 -15.68
C ALA A 171 4.20 3.84 -16.30
N PHE A 172 3.32 4.68 -15.77
CA PHE A 172 3.30 6.13 -15.99
C PHE A 172 4.12 6.86 -14.93
N ASP A 173 4.63 8.04 -15.30
CA ASP A 173 5.47 8.92 -14.47
C ASP A 173 6.76 8.26 -13.99
N VAL A 174 7.52 7.72 -14.94
CA VAL A 174 8.82 7.04 -14.71
C VAL A 174 9.99 7.94 -15.09
N VAL A 175 10.17 8.20 -16.39
CA VAL A 175 11.23 9.09 -16.90
C VAL A 175 10.81 10.57 -16.80
N GLU A 176 9.58 10.85 -17.22
CA GLU A 176 8.90 12.14 -17.09
C GLU A 176 7.44 11.91 -16.70
N GLU A 177 6.74 12.96 -16.27
CA GLU A 177 5.30 12.84 -15.97
C GLU A 177 4.52 12.70 -17.29
N GLY A 178 4.40 13.75 -18.10
CA GLY A 178 3.74 13.71 -19.40
C GLY A 178 2.24 13.34 -19.35
N GLN A 179 1.70 12.74 -20.40
CA GLN A 179 0.28 12.36 -20.54
C GLN A 179 0.01 10.97 -19.95
N ARG A 180 -1.13 10.81 -19.25
CA ARG A 180 -1.52 9.57 -18.56
C ARG A 180 -2.78 8.89 -19.08
N PHE A 181 -3.64 9.65 -19.75
CA PHE A 181 -4.96 9.21 -20.22
C PHE A 181 -4.96 9.02 -21.74
N ILE A 182 -5.35 10.02 -22.51
CA ILE A 182 -5.29 9.95 -23.97
C ILE A 182 -3.82 10.06 -24.41
N ASN A 183 -3.42 9.21 -25.35
CA ASN A 183 -2.08 9.15 -25.93
C ASN A 183 -0.95 9.24 -24.87
N PRO A 184 -0.85 8.29 -23.94
CA PRO A 184 0.04 8.42 -22.79
C PRO A 184 1.53 8.27 -23.14
N ASN A 185 2.42 8.59 -22.21
CA ASN A 185 3.82 8.13 -22.24
C ASN A 185 4.05 7.13 -21.11
N LEU A 186 4.49 5.93 -21.46
CA LEU A 186 4.61 4.80 -20.55
C LEU A 186 6.02 4.22 -20.61
N VAL A 187 6.44 3.55 -19.55
CA VAL A 187 7.53 2.57 -19.60
C VAL A 187 6.91 1.17 -19.53
N ILE A 188 7.14 0.36 -20.56
CA ILE A 188 6.69 -1.03 -20.67
C ILE A 188 7.94 -1.91 -20.57
N ASN A 189 8.12 -2.62 -19.45
CA ASN A 189 9.25 -3.53 -19.22
C ASN A 189 10.63 -2.96 -19.61
N GLY A 190 10.90 -1.71 -19.22
CA GLY A 190 12.18 -1.03 -19.48
C GLY A 190 12.25 -0.24 -20.79
N GLU A 191 11.21 -0.31 -21.63
CA GLU A 191 11.11 0.43 -22.88
C GLU A 191 10.19 1.64 -22.75
N LEU A 192 10.66 2.81 -23.17
CA LEU A 192 9.84 4.03 -23.21
C LEU A 192 8.96 4.01 -24.47
N VAL A 193 7.64 4.02 -24.26
CA VAL A 193 6.63 4.06 -25.32
C VAL A 193 5.84 5.37 -25.22
N ASP A 194 5.99 6.21 -26.24
CA ASP A 194 5.40 7.56 -26.29
C ASP A 194 4.27 7.63 -27.32
N TYR A 195 3.02 7.44 -26.88
CA TYR A 195 1.86 7.41 -27.75
C TYR A 195 1.48 8.81 -28.27
N ARG A 196 2.01 9.90 -27.69
CA ARG A 196 1.81 11.27 -28.21
C ARG A 196 2.42 11.47 -29.59
N LYS A 197 3.40 10.63 -29.96
CA LYS A 197 4.11 10.67 -31.24
C LYS A 197 3.50 9.73 -32.28
N ARG A 198 2.42 9.04 -31.94
CA ARG A 198 1.73 8.08 -32.82
C ARG A 198 0.59 8.77 -33.56
N THR A 199 0.36 8.34 -34.79
CA THR A 199 -0.78 8.76 -35.61
C THR A 199 -1.79 7.64 -35.83
N ASP A 200 -1.45 6.40 -35.42
CA ASP A 200 -2.32 5.25 -35.48
C ASP A 200 -3.26 5.17 -34.27
N LEU A 201 -4.39 4.48 -34.47
CA LEU A 201 -5.40 4.22 -33.45
C LEU A 201 -5.08 2.90 -32.73
N ASP A 202 -5.59 2.73 -31.51
CA ASP A 202 -5.55 1.46 -30.81
C ASP A 202 -6.31 0.42 -31.64
N PRO A 203 -5.64 -0.66 -32.12
CA PRO A 203 -6.25 -1.63 -33.01
C PRO A 203 -7.38 -2.43 -32.36
N GLU A 204 -7.43 -2.53 -31.02
CA GLU A 204 -8.52 -3.24 -30.34
C GLU A 204 -9.80 -2.42 -30.24
N THR A 205 -9.67 -1.09 -30.18
CA THR A 205 -10.83 -0.19 -30.00
C THR A 205 -11.20 0.57 -31.27
N GLY A 206 -10.26 0.71 -32.22
CA GLY A 206 -10.38 1.57 -33.38
C GLY A 206 -10.41 3.07 -33.03
N ARG A 207 -9.87 3.45 -31.86
CA ARG A 207 -9.94 4.81 -31.30
C ARG A 207 -8.59 5.28 -30.78
N ARG A 208 -8.50 6.52 -30.29
CA ARG A 208 -7.25 7.04 -29.71
C ARG A 208 -6.76 6.13 -28.57
N TRP A 209 -5.43 6.01 -28.44
CA TRP A 209 -4.82 5.23 -27.37
C TRP A 209 -5.22 5.79 -26.00
N TYR A 210 -5.63 4.91 -25.10
CA TYR A 210 -6.04 5.27 -23.75
C TYR A 210 -5.23 4.50 -22.71
N GLY A 211 -4.46 5.21 -21.87
CA GLY A 211 -3.60 4.65 -20.84
C GLY A 211 -4.30 3.64 -19.94
N PRO A 212 -5.47 3.97 -19.35
CA PRO A 212 -6.24 3.01 -18.54
C PRO A 212 -6.56 1.69 -19.25
N ASP A 213 -6.90 1.71 -20.54
CA ASP A 213 -7.11 0.48 -21.32
C ASP A 213 -5.80 -0.28 -21.56
N ILE A 214 -4.70 0.43 -21.87
CA ILE A 214 -3.37 -0.19 -22.03
C ILE A 214 -2.97 -0.91 -20.75
N TYR A 215 -3.04 -0.25 -19.58
CA TYR A 215 -2.71 -0.90 -18.31
C TYR A 215 -3.60 -2.12 -18.05
N ASN A 216 -4.91 -1.99 -18.27
CA ASN A 216 -5.85 -3.09 -18.02
C ASN A 216 -5.59 -4.28 -18.94
N ARG A 217 -5.31 -4.06 -20.22
CA ARG A 217 -4.91 -5.14 -21.15
C ARG A 217 -3.69 -5.91 -20.64
N HIS A 218 -2.67 -5.21 -20.15
CA HIS A 218 -1.51 -5.85 -19.54
C HIS A 218 -1.84 -6.58 -18.25
N VAL A 219 -2.75 -6.06 -17.41
CA VAL A 219 -3.28 -6.76 -16.24
C VAL A 219 -3.95 -8.08 -16.63
N LEU A 220 -4.86 -8.06 -17.61
CA LEU A 220 -5.58 -9.25 -18.04
C LEU A 220 -4.62 -10.31 -18.61
N ASN A 221 -3.65 -9.87 -19.43
CA ASN A 221 -2.62 -10.75 -19.99
C ASN A 221 -1.71 -11.34 -18.91
N PHE A 222 -1.34 -10.55 -17.89
CA PHE A 222 -0.53 -11.01 -16.77
C PHE A 222 -1.25 -12.09 -15.97
N ILE A 223 -2.55 -11.92 -15.68
CA ILE A 223 -3.36 -12.93 -14.99
C ILE A 223 -3.40 -14.22 -15.82
N GLU A 224 -3.70 -14.11 -17.11
CA GLU A 224 -3.82 -15.27 -18.01
C GLU A 224 -2.52 -16.05 -18.17
N LYS A 225 -1.39 -15.35 -18.33
CA LYS A 225 -0.06 -15.95 -18.46
C LYS A 225 0.39 -16.67 -17.17
N ASN A 226 -0.08 -16.23 -16.01
CA ASN A 226 0.38 -16.71 -14.72
C ASN A 226 -0.68 -17.54 -13.98
N GLN A 227 -1.76 -17.96 -14.64
CA GLN A 227 -2.88 -18.71 -14.02
C GLN A 227 -2.48 -20.02 -13.32
N ASP A 228 -1.33 -20.62 -13.68
CA ASP A 228 -0.86 -21.90 -13.14
C ASP A 228 0.10 -21.78 -11.94
N LYS A 229 0.43 -20.56 -11.50
CA LYS A 229 1.31 -20.28 -10.36
C LYS A 229 0.78 -19.09 -9.54
N PRO A 230 1.18 -18.92 -8.27
CA PRO A 230 0.77 -17.74 -7.51
C PRO A 230 1.35 -16.45 -8.15
N PHE A 231 0.51 -15.42 -8.24
CA PHE A 231 0.94 -14.11 -8.69
C PHE A 231 0.52 -13.00 -7.73
N PHE A 232 1.33 -11.94 -7.68
CA PHE A 232 1.02 -10.70 -7.00
C PHE A 232 0.90 -9.58 -8.04
N LEU A 233 -0.31 -9.07 -8.16
CA LEU A 233 -0.67 -7.98 -9.04
C LEU A 233 -0.91 -6.72 -8.20
N TYR A 234 -0.09 -5.70 -8.43
CA TYR A 234 -0.34 -4.35 -7.96
C TYR A 234 -0.85 -3.51 -9.13
N TYR A 235 -2.09 -3.05 -9.06
CA TYR A 235 -2.74 -2.23 -10.07
C TYR A 235 -2.98 -0.80 -9.56
N PRO A 236 -1.93 0.04 -9.48
CA PRO A 236 -2.07 1.46 -9.12
C PRO A 236 -2.71 2.24 -10.27
N MET A 237 -4.03 2.36 -10.27
CA MET A 237 -4.76 3.02 -11.36
C MET A 237 -4.35 4.50 -11.49
N ALA A 238 -4.23 4.99 -12.73
CA ALA A 238 -4.01 6.41 -12.99
C ALA A 238 -5.31 7.24 -12.88
N LEU A 239 -6.47 6.57 -13.02
CA LEU A 239 -7.76 7.12 -12.70
C LEU A 239 -7.94 7.16 -11.17
N VAL A 240 -8.56 8.19 -10.58
CA VAL A 240 -9.33 9.29 -11.20
C VAL A 240 -8.67 10.65 -11.02
N HIS A 241 -7.33 10.68 -10.97
CA HIS A 241 -6.53 11.88 -10.71
C HIS A 241 -6.92 13.09 -11.59
N ASP A 242 -6.53 14.29 -11.16
CA ASP A 242 -6.60 15.49 -12.02
C ASP A 242 -5.95 15.31 -13.40
N ASP A 243 -6.24 16.24 -14.31
CA ASP A 243 -6.28 16.01 -15.77
C ASP A 243 -7.60 15.32 -16.16
N HIS A 244 -8.73 15.83 -15.67
CA HIS A 244 -10.05 15.26 -15.89
C HIS A 244 -10.42 15.36 -17.37
N LYS A 245 -10.43 14.20 -18.02
CA LYS A 245 -10.61 14.05 -19.46
C LYS A 245 -11.74 13.07 -19.72
N PRO A 246 -12.41 13.18 -20.89
CA PRO A 246 -13.39 12.17 -21.28
C PRO A 246 -12.71 10.80 -21.33
N THR A 247 -13.49 9.78 -21.02
CA THR A 247 -13.10 8.37 -21.18
C THR A 247 -13.66 7.86 -22.51
N PRO A 248 -13.23 6.70 -23.01
CA PRO A 248 -13.84 6.08 -24.19
C PRO A 248 -15.38 5.93 -24.07
N ASP A 249 -15.94 5.87 -22.87
CA ASP A 249 -17.39 5.70 -22.69
C ASP A 249 -18.16 7.03 -22.56
N THR A 250 -17.46 8.17 -22.44
CA THR A 250 -18.07 9.50 -22.35
C THR A 250 -19.04 9.76 -23.50
N LYS A 251 -20.23 10.28 -23.17
CA LYS A 251 -21.29 10.55 -24.15
C LYS A 251 -21.40 12.04 -24.51
N PRO A 252 -21.67 12.36 -25.79
CA PRO A 252 -21.60 11.47 -26.95
C PRO A 252 -20.18 10.94 -27.20
N ASN A 253 -20.07 9.72 -27.73
CA ASN A 253 -18.80 9.00 -27.89
C ASN A 253 -17.71 9.84 -28.59
N THR A 254 -18.09 10.69 -29.55
CA THR A 254 -17.17 11.52 -30.33
C THR A 254 -16.35 12.48 -29.47
N ILE A 255 -16.81 12.84 -28.26
CA ILE A 255 -16.06 13.71 -27.34
C ILE A 255 -14.69 13.12 -27.05
N PHE A 256 -14.59 11.83 -26.76
CA PHE A 256 -13.29 11.20 -26.48
C PHE A 256 -12.35 11.19 -27.68
N ASP A 257 -12.83 11.16 -28.92
CA ASP A 257 -11.94 11.14 -30.09
C ASP A 257 -11.50 12.54 -30.50
N GLN A 258 -12.31 13.56 -30.19
CA GLN A 258 -12.12 14.95 -30.61
C GLN A 258 -11.63 15.87 -29.49
N PHE A 259 -11.46 15.35 -28.27
CA PHE A 259 -11.01 16.14 -27.12
C PHE A 259 -9.63 16.75 -27.38
N ASP A 260 -9.53 18.06 -27.21
CA ASP A 260 -8.31 18.84 -27.41
C ASP A 260 -7.35 18.67 -26.22
N GLU A 261 -6.14 18.18 -26.50
CA GLU A 261 -5.10 17.91 -25.51
C GLU A 261 -4.07 19.05 -25.39
N TRP A 262 -4.11 20.10 -26.24
CA TRP A 262 -3.01 21.07 -26.32
C TRP A 262 -3.00 22.12 -25.17
N PRO A 263 -1.81 22.45 -24.63
CA PRO A 263 -1.64 23.39 -23.52
C PRO A 263 -1.72 24.89 -23.89
N ASN A 264 -2.10 25.25 -25.12
CA ASN A 264 -2.23 26.65 -25.55
C ASN A 264 -3.50 26.87 -26.38
N ASN A 265 -4.50 27.58 -25.83
CA ASN A 265 -4.77 28.93 -26.33
C ASN A 265 -5.67 29.77 -25.40
N ARG A 266 -5.26 31.02 -25.18
CA ARG A 266 -6.07 32.25 -25.03
C ARG A 266 -7.55 32.03 -24.67
N ASN A 267 -7.81 31.74 -23.40
CA ASN A 267 -9.04 31.99 -22.62
C ASN A 267 -9.08 31.17 -21.30
N GLY A 268 -8.08 30.32 -21.06
CA GLY A 268 -7.93 29.57 -19.82
C GLY A 268 -8.78 28.31 -19.80
N HIS A 269 -8.14 27.17 -19.51
CA HIS A 269 -8.69 25.81 -19.39
C HIS A 269 -8.92 25.06 -20.72
N THR A 270 -7.88 24.41 -21.25
CA THR A 270 -8.04 23.28 -22.19
C THR A 270 -7.10 22.16 -21.74
N GLY A 271 -7.67 21.00 -21.36
CA GLY A 271 -6.95 19.80 -20.92
C GLY A 271 -7.55 19.11 -19.67
N ASP A 272 -7.97 19.89 -18.68
CA ASP A 272 -8.57 19.41 -17.41
C ASP A 272 -9.97 20.01 -17.24
N ASP A 273 -11.01 19.24 -17.51
CA ASP A 273 -12.41 19.61 -17.36
C ASP A 273 -13.07 18.75 -16.25
N PRO A 274 -13.25 19.31 -15.03
CA PRO A 274 -13.76 18.59 -13.87
C PRO A 274 -15.11 17.88 -14.06
N LYS A 275 -15.89 18.21 -15.10
CA LYS A 275 -17.17 17.54 -15.36
C LYS A 275 -17.00 16.06 -15.72
N TYR A 276 -15.84 15.63 -16.20
CA TYR A 276 -15.59 14.23 -16.58
C TYR A 276 -15.23 13.33 -15.40
N ILE A 277 -15.19 13.84 -14.16
CA ILE A 277 -14.84 13.03 -12.99
C ILE A 277 -15.78 11.82 -12.81
N ALA A 278 -17.08 11.98 -13.08
CA ALA A 278 -18.04 10.87 -12.98
C ALA A 278 -17.72 9.79 -14.01
N ASP A 279 -17.51 10.16 -15.27
CA ASP A 279 -17.10 9.22 -16.34
C ASP A 279 -15.81 8.49 -15.97
N MET A 280 -14.85 9.16 -15.31
CA MET A 280 -13.60 8.55 -14.86
C MET A 280 -13.82 7.56 -13.71
N ILE A 281 -14.72 7.84 -12.76
CA ILE A 281 -15.10 6.92 -11.68
C ILE A 281 -15.77 5.68 -12.26
N GLU A 282 -16.75 5.85 -13.14
CA GLU A 282 -17.46 4.71 -13.77
C GLU A 282 -16.51 3.88 -14.65
N TYR A 283 -15.57 4.52 -15.34
CA TYR A 283 -14.56 3.80 -16.12
C TYR A 283 -13.58 3.03 -15.23
N THR A 284 -13.24 3.57 -14.05
CA THR A 284 -12.44 2.86 -13.04
C THR A 284 -13.14 1.57 -12.62
N ASP A 285 -14.43 1.66 -12.27
CA ASP A 285 -15.26 0.51 -11.90
C ASP A 285 -15.35 -0.52 -13.04
N LYS A 286 -15.56 -0.07 -14.28
CA LYS A 286 -15.56 -0.94 -15.48
C LYS A 286 -14.27 -1.73 -15.64
N LEU A 287 -13.11 -1.11 -15.46
CA LEU A 287 -11.81 -1.79 -15.60
C LEU A 287 -11.56 -2.81 -14.48
N ILE A 288 -12.05 -2.53 -13.27
CA ILE A 288 -12.08 -3.50 -12.17
C ILE A 288 -13.00 -4.67 -12.54
N GLY A 289 -14.18 -4.41 -13.09
CA GLY A 289 -15.10 -5.44 -13.58
C GLY A 289 -14.49 -6.36 -14.63
N LYS A 290 -13.70 -5.82 -15.58
CA LYS A 290 -12.96 -6.62 -16.57
C LYS A 290 -11.95 -7.57 -15.89
N LEU A 291 -11.22 -7.09 -14.88
CA LEU A 291 -10.26 -7.89 -14.11
C LEU A 291 -10.99 -9.03 -13.37
N VAL A 292 -12.04 -8.72 -12.62
CA VAL A 292 -12.84 -9.70 -11.88
C VAL A 292 -13.41 -10.76 -12.84
N THR A 293 -13.96 -10.33 -13.98
CA THR A 293 -14.48 -11.23 -15.02
C THR A 293 -13.40 -12.16 -15.57
N LYS A 294 -12.17 -11.68 -15.79
CA LYS A 294 -11.06 -12.53 -16.25
C LYS A 294 -10.68 -13.58 -15.20
N LEU A 295 -10.64 -13.21 -13.91
CA LEU A 295 -10.42 -14.16 -12.82
C LEU A 295 -11.54 -15.21 -12.76
N ASP A 296 -12.80 -14.83 -12.94
CA ASP A 296 -13.94 -15.76 -13.01
C ASP A 296 -13.81 -16.74 -14.19
N GLN A 297 -13.50 -16.22 -15.39
CA GLN A 297 -13.32 -17.03 -16.60
C GLN A 297 -12.21 -18.08 -16.44
N LEU A 298 -11.13 -17.72 -15.75
CA LEU A 298 -9.99 -18.61 -15.46
C LEU A 298 -10.20 -19.44 -14.18
N LYS A 299 -11.35 -19.31 -13.52
CA LYS A 299 -11.71 -20.02 -12.27
C LYS A 299 -10.71 -19.76 -11.13
N LEU A 300 -10.21 -18.54 -11.02
CA LEU A 300 -9.22 -18.14 -10.02
C LEU A 300 -9.84 -17.39 -8.83
N ARG A 301 -11.14 -17.11 -8.83
CA ARG A 301 -11.74 -16.16 -7.86
C ARG A 301 -11.68 -16.62 -6.40
N GLU A 302 -11.90 -17.89 -6.11
CA GLU A 302 -11.83 -18.44 -4.74
C GLU A 302 -10.39 -18.44 -4.21
N ASP A 303 -9.43 -18.61 -5.11
CA ASP A 303 -7.98 -18.60 -4.83
C ASP A 303 -7.35 -17.21 -5.00
N THR A 304 -8.12 -16.12 -5.06
CA THR A 304 -7.58 -14.76 -5.25
C THR A 304 -8.13 -13.78 -4.23
N LEU A 305 -7.24 -13.24 -3.39
CA LEU A 305 -7.56 -12.08 -2.55
C LEU A 305 -7.51 -10.81 -3.39
N ILE A 306 -8.63 -10.12 -3.51
CA ILE A 306 -8.74 -8.80 -4.12
C ILE A 306 -8.90 -7.76 -3.03
N ILE A 307 -8.03 -6.74 -3.04
CA ILE A 307 -8.13 -5.54 -2.21
C ILE A 307 -8.30 -4.34 -3.14
N VAL A 308 -9.41 -3.61 -3.02
CA VAL A 308 -9.64 -2.33 -3.70
C VAL A 308 -9.56 -1.22 -2.66
N MET A 309 -8.68 -0.24 -2.85
CA MET A 309 -8.60 0.92 -1.96
C MET A 309 -8.23 2.22 -2.68
N GLY A 310 -8.55 3.37 -2.08
CA GLY A 310 -8.04 4.68 -2.52
C GLY A 310 -6.65 5.00 -1.96
N ASP A 311 -5.90 5.92 -2.57
CA ASP A 311 -4.59 6.37 -2.04
C ASP A 311 -4.64 7.66 -1.19
N ASN A 312 -5.63 8.51 -1.42
CA ASN A 312 -5.95 9.69 -0.62
C ASN A 312 -7.38 10.17 -0.92
N GLY A 313 -7.85 11.18 -0.19
CA GLY A 313 -9.16 11.78 -0.45
C GLY A 313 -9.29 12.41 -1.85
N THR A 314 -10.53 12.60 -2.29
CA THR A 314 -10.86 13.25 -3.57
C THR A 314 -10.38 14.71 -3.62
N LYS A 315 -10.06 15.21 -4.81
CA LYS A 315 -9.57 16.59 -5.02
C LYS A 315 -10.54 17.64 -4.47
N GLU A 316 -10.00 18.72 -3.90
CA GLU A 316 -10.72 19.70 -3.07
C GLU A 316 -11.76 20.57 -3.79
N ILE A 317 -11.81 20.47 -5.12
CA ILE A 317 -12.79 21.17 -5.98
C ILE A 317 -14.13 20.43 -6.05
N PHE A 318 -14.22 19.22 -5.48
CA PHE A 318 -15.39 18.37 -5.49
C PHE A 318 -16.03 18.25 -4.10
N ALA A 319 -17.26 17.75 -4.09
CA ALA A 319 -17.93 17.19 -2.92
C ALA A 319 -18.73 15.96 -3.35
N HIS A 320 -18.86 14.99 -2.45
CA HIS A 320 -19.76 13.85 -2.63
C HIS A 320 -21.09 14.16 -1.96
N VAL A 321 -22.20 13.77 -2.57
CA VAL A 321 -23.55 13.94 -2.03
C VAL A 321 -24.17 12.57 -1.82
N LYS A 322 -24.63 12.32 -0.59
CA LYS A 322 -25.32 11.10 -0.19
C LYS A 322 -26.78 11.14 -0.61
N LYS A 323 -27.42 9.96 -0.63
CA LYS A 323 -28.87 9.82 -0.91
C LYS A 323 -29.77 10.63 0.03
N ASP A 324 -29.31 10.88 1.26
CA ASP A 324 -30.01 11.71 2.26
C ASP A 324 -29.80 13.23 2.07
N GLY A 325 -29.05 13.64 1.04
CA GLY A 325 -28.72 15.04 0.75
C GLY A 325 -27.49 15.57 1.51
N THR A 326 -26.87 14.78 2.38
CA THR A 326 -25.65 15.17 3.09
C THR A 326 -24.52 15.42 2.10
N VAL A 327 -23.89 16.59 2.22
CA VAL A 327 -22.76 17.00 1.38
C VAL A 327 -21.45 16.79 2.14
N TYR A 328 -20.60 15.93 1.59
CA TYR A 328 -19.27 15.65 2.10
C TYR A 328 -18.21 16.35 1.23
N PRO A 329 -17.59 17.45 1.71
CA PRO A 329 -16.61 18.19 0.91
C PRO A 329 -15.33 17.36 0.77
N ALA A 330 -14.81 17.23 -0.45
CA ALA A 330 -13.56 16.51 -0.69
C ALA A 330 -12.32 17.36 -0.30
N ARG A 331 -11.20 16.72 0.04
CA ARG A 331 -9.97 17.45 0.40
C ARG A 331 -8.67 16.64 0.27
N LYS A 332 -8.23 16.30 -0.94
CA LYS A 332 -6.84 15.91 -1.20
C LYS A 332 -5.86 16.92 -0.57
N GLY A 333 -4.78 16.42 0.01
CA GLY A 333 -3.80 17.21 0.75
C GLY A 333 -4.29 17.74 2.10
N GLY A 334 -5.54 17.50 2.51
CA GLY A 334 -6.03 17.85 3.85
C GLY A 334 -5.68 16.77 4.86
N ASN A 335 -5.39 17.15 6.11
CA ASN A 335 -5.12 16.17 7.17
C ASN A 335 -6.39 15.69 7.88
N THR A 336 -7.54 16.32 7.62
CA THR A 336 -8.89 15.98 8.10
C THR A 336 -9.44 14.71 7.45
N ASP A 337 -10.53 14.17 8.00
CA ASP A 337 -11.17 12.92 7.52
C ASP A 337 -11.30 12.87 5.99
N ASN A 338 -11.80 13.94 5.38
CA ASN A 338 -11.97 14.07 3.93
C ASN A 338 -10.71 14.14 3.06
N GLY A 339 -9.52 14.16 3.67
CA GLY A 339 -8.25 14.03 2.95
C GLY A 339 -7.54 12.71 3.16
N ILE A 340 -7.82 11.99 4.27
CA ILE A 340 -7.13 10.75 4.63
C ILE A 340 -8.01 9.50 4.60
N HIS A 341 -9.35 9.63 4.64
CA HIS A 341 -10.29 8.52 4.68
C HIS A 341 -10.63 8.04 3.26
N VAL A 342 -10.18 6.83 2.93
CA VAL A 342 -10.35 6.19 1.62
C VAL A 342 -11.30 5.01 1.68
N GLY A 343 -11.88 4.66 0.55
CA GLY A 343 -12.66 3.43 0.46
C GLY A 343 -11.72 2.24 0.52
N MET A 344 -12.13 1.16 1.18
CA MET A 344 -11.43 -0.12 1.13
C MET A 344 -12.41 -1.29 1.17
N VAL A 345 -12.22 -2.25 0.26
CA VAL A 345 -13.01 -3.48 0.13
C VAL A 345 -12.04 -4.65 -0.06
N LEU A 346 -12.27 -5.75 0.66
CA LEU A 346 -11.56 -7.01 0.47
C LEU A 346 -12.55 -8.10 0.05
N SER A 347 -12.18 -8.90 -0.95
CA SER A 347 -13.03 -10.01 -1.43
C SER A 347 -12.17 -11.22 -1.79
N GLN A 348 -12.50 -12.36 -1.19
CA GLN A 348 -12.01 -13.68 -1.55
C GLN A 348 -13.12 -14.70 -1.25
N PRO A 349 -14.00 -14.98 -2.22
CA PRO A 349 -15.08 -15.95 -2.04
C PRO A 349 -14.56 -17.30 -1.50
N GLY A 350 -15.33 -17.91 -0.61
CA GLY A 350 -14.95 -19.17 0.08
C GLY A 350 -14.01 -18.98 1.28
N THR A 351 -13.32 -17.84 1.40
CA THR A 351 -12.42 -17.53 2.54
C THR A 351 -12.94 -16.37 3.39
N ILE A 352 -13.26 -15.23 2.76
CA ILE A 352 -13.92 -14.11 3.43
C ILE A 352 -15.43 -14.32 3.33
N GLU A 353 -16.09 -14.52 4.47
CA GLU A 353 -17.54 -14.65 4.50
C GLU A 353 -18.21 -13.37 3.98
N ALA A 354 -19.07 -13.53 2.98
CA ALA A 354 -19.98 -12.50 2.49
C ALA A 354 -21.10 -12.22 3.52
N GLY A 355 -21.68 -11.02 3.48
CA GLY A 355 -22.81 -10.70 4.35
C GLY A 355 -24.12 -11.35 3.86
N GLN A 356 -25.02 -11.64 4.80
CA GLN A 356 -26.34 -12.22 4.49
C GLN A 356 -27.32 -11.12 4.08
N ASN A 357 -27.52 -10.93 2.77
CA ASN A 357 -28.41 -9.90 2.17
C ASN A 357 -28.00 -8.44 2.43
N THR A 358 -26.85 -8.20 3.06
CA THR A 358 -26.28 -6.88 3.31
C THR A 358 -24.76 -6.93 3.15
N VAL A 359 -24.13 -5.79 2.88
CA VAL A 359 -22.65 -5.70 2.90
C VAL A 359 -22.14 -5.96 4.32
N ARG A 360 -21.23 -6.93 4.48
CA ARG A 360 -20.50 -7.15 5.73
C ARG A 360 -19.46 -6.04 5.90
N SER A 361 -19.32 -5.51 7.11
CA SER A 361 -18.36 -4.45 7.38
C SER A 361 -17.49 -4.70 8.60
N TYR A 362 -16.29 -4.08 8.58
CA TYR A 362 -15.38 -3.99 9.72
C TYR A 362 -15.20 -2.52 10.11
N ASP A 363 -15.63 -2.18 11.34
CA ASP A 363 -15.59 -0.83 11.92
C ASP A 363 -14.35 -0.57 12.80
N GLY A 364 -13.29 -1.37 12.63
CA GLY A 364 -12.00 -1.09 13.27
C GLY A 364 -11.13 -0.18 12.39
N LEU A 365 -10.23 0.56 13.02
CA LEU A 365 -9.25 1.41 12.33
C LEU A 365 -8.30 0.54 11.49
N VAL A 366 -8.14 0.86 10.21
CA VAL A 366 -7.11 0.29 9.31
C VAL A 366 -6.27 1.45 8.78
N TYR A 367 -4.94 1.29 8.80
CA TYR A 367 -4.02 2.22 8.18
C TYR A 367 -3.32 1.59 6.98
N LEU A 368 -2.91 2.42 6.02
CA LEU A 368 -2.28 1.98 4.78
C LEU A 368 -1.08 1.02 4.99
N THR A 369 -0.32 1.17 6.08
CA THR A 369 0.84 0.32 6.40
C THR A 369 0.44 -1.13 6.68
N ASP A 370 -0.82 -1.38 6.99
CA ASP A 370 -1.36 -2.68 7.42
C ASP A 370 -1.67 -3.60 6.25
N VAL A 371 -1.82 -3.03 5.06
CA VAL A 371 -2.16 -3.77 3.84
C VAL A 371 -1.07 -4.79 3.53
N PHE A 372 0.20 -4.40 3.65
CA PHE A 372 1.33 -5.29 3.40
C PHE A 372 1.33 -6.52 4.33
N PRO A 373 1.39 -6.38 5.68
CA PRO A 373 1.36 -7.56 6.55
C PRO A 373 0.06 -8.36 6.44
N THR A 374 -1.06 -7.73 6.10
CA THR A 374 -2.34 -8.44 5.86
C THR A 374 -2.28 -9.33 4.63
N MET A 375 -1.75 -8.84 3.50
CA MET A 375 -1.57 -9.66 2.30
C MET A 375 -0.59 -10.81 2.55
N ALA A 376 0.49 -10.55 3.30
CA ALA A 376 1.47 -11.58 3.63
C ALA A 376 0.87 -12.68 4.52
N GLU A 377 0.09 -12.33 5.55
CA GLU A 377 -0.60 -13.30 6.40
C GLU A 377 -1.65 -14.10 5.61
N ALA A 378 -2.45 -13.44 4.76
CA ALA A 378 -3.43 -14.11 3.90
C ALA A 378 -2.78 -15.13 2.96
N ALA A 379 -1.57 -14.84 2.49
CA ALA A 379 -0.79 -15.70 1.60
C ALA A 379 0.05 -16.78 2.32
N GLY A 380 0.09 -16.77 3.65
CA GLY A 380 1.02 -17.62 4.42
C GLY A 380 2.50 -17.29 4.14
N VAL A 381 2.81 -16.06 3.76
CA VAL A 381 4.16 -15.61 3.41
C VAL A 381 4.83 -14.98 4.63
N ALA A 382 5.98 -15.53 5.03
CA ALA A 382 6.78 -14.97 6.10
C ALA A 382 7.45 -13.66 5.66
N ILE A 383 7.28 -12.60 6.46
CA ILE A 383 7.93 -11.31 6.23
C ILE A 383 9.32 -11.34 6.89
N PRO A 384 10.41 -11.09 6.13
CA PRO A 384 11.75 -11.01 6.70
C PRO A 384 11.84 -9.95 7.81
N LYS A 385 12.55 -10.24 8.91
CA LYS A 385 12.67 -9.33 10.06
C LYS A 385 13.33 -8.00 9.66
N GLU A 386 14.20 -8.04 8.66
CA GLU A 386 14.92 -6.91 8.08
C GLU A 386 13.98 -5.92 7.40
N THR A 387 12.77 -6.35 7.03
CA THR A 387 11.73 -5.46 6.49
C THR A 387 11.31 -4.42 7.52
N ARG A 388 11.27 -4.77 8.83
CA ARG A 388 10.93 -3.88 9.96
C ARG A 388 9.65 -3.07 9.73
N LEU A 389 8.49 -3.73 9.68
CA LEU A 389 7.20 -3.09 9.43
C LEU A 389 6.67 -2.29 10.64
N ASP A 390 5.90 -1.23 10.35
CA ASP A 390 5.07 -0.55 11.36
C ASP A 390 3.61 -1.04 11.31
N GLY A 391 3.20 -1.60 10.18
CA GLY A 391 1.86 -2.13 9.99
C GLY A 391 1.57 -3.36 10.84
N MET A 392 0.29 -3.56 11.13
CA MET A 392 -0.22 -4.74 11.83
C MET A 392 -1.27 -5.38 10.94
N SER A 393 -1.15 -6.69 10.72
CA SER A 393 -2.15 -7.41 9.92
C SER A 393 -3.53 -7.32 10.57
N PHE A 394 -4.55 -7.18 9.71
CA PHE A 394 -5.95 -7.30 10.08
C PHE A 394 -6.64 -8.50 9.42
N TRP A 395 -5.86 -9.44 8.88
CA TRP A 395 -6.38 -10.65 8.25
C TRP A 395 -7.31 -11.47 9.16
N PRO A 396 -7.00 -11.67 10.47
CA PRO A 396 -7.91 -12.38 11.36
C PRO A 396 -9.31 -11.75 11.44
N GLN A 397 -9.42 -10.42 11.35
CA GLN A 397 -10.73 -9.74 11.36
C GLN A 397 -11.53 -10.02 10.09
N MET A 398 -10.86 -10.23 8.94
CA MET A 398 -11.52 -10.63 7.70
C MET A 398 -12.13 -12.02 7.83
N LEU A 399 -11.49 -12.89 8.61
CA LEU A 399 -11.94 -14.26 8.93
C LEU A 399 -12.93 -14.34 10.11
N GLY A 400 -13.37 -13.21 10.67
CA GLY A 400 -14.43 -13.17 11.69
C GLY A 400 -13.98 -12.85 13.12
N GLU A 401 -12.69 -12.60 13.36
CA GLU A 401 -12.23 -12.11 14.67
C GLU A 401 -12.85 -10.73 14.97
N THR A 402 -13.42 -10.59 16.17
CA THR A 402 -14.19 -9.38 16.54
C THR A 402 -13.33 -8.33 17.22
N LYS A 403 -12.21 -8.73 17.82
CA LYS A 403 -11.30 -7.79 18.47
C LYS A 403 -10.59 -6.93 17.43
N GLN A 404 -10.64 -5.62 17.61
CA GLN A 404 -9.90 -4.68 16.77
C GLN A 404 -8.39 -4.95 16.86
N HIS A 405 -7.71 -4.93 15.71
CA HIS A 405 -6.27 -5.17 15.65
C HIS A 405 -5.43 -3.97 16.14
N ARG A 406 -5.99 -2.75 16.15
CA ARG A 406 -5.32 -1.54 16.66
C ARG A 406 -6.27 -0.62 17.42
N ARG A 407 -5.70 0.29 18.21
CA ARG A 407 -6.44 1.30 19.00
C ARG A 407 -6.32 2.72 18.47
N HIS A 408 -5.27 3.00 17.69
CA HIS A 408 -4.96 4.32 17.16
C HIS A 408 -4.17 4.19 15.86
N ILE A 409 -4.07 5.30 15.14
CA ILE A 409 -3.22 5.49 13.97
C ILE A 409 -2.25 6.63 14.27
N TYR A 410 -0.99 6.47 13.90
CA TYR A 410 -0.01 7.55 13.81
C TYR A 410 0.25 7.87 12.34
N SER A 411 0.46 9.16 12.02
CA SER A 411 0.83 9.61 10.68
C SER A 411 1.84 10.74 10.78
N TRP A 412 2.92 10.63 10.00
CA TRP A 412 3.89 11.68 9.77
C TRP A 412 3.78 12.17 8.31
N TYR A 413 3.69 13.48 8.09
CA TYR A 413 3.38 14.02 6.77
C TYR A 413 4.09 15.35 6.49
N ILE A 414 4.78 15.45 5.35
CA ILE A 414 5.47 16.67 4.90
C ILE A 414 5.06 17.14 3.50
N ALA A 415 3.95 16.61 2.96
CA ALA A 415 3.49 16.91 1.61
C ALA A 415 4.60 16.70 0.56
N ASN A 416 4.80 17.67 -0.35
CA ASN A 416 5.87 17.66 -1.35
C ASN A 416 7.19 18.27 -0.87
N GLY A 417 7.37 18.40 0.44
CA GLY A 417 8.60 18.93 1.01
C GLY A 417 9.74 17.91 1.03
N ARG A 418 10.90 18.37 1.52
CA ARG A 418 12.07 17.52 1.70
C ARG A 418 12.30 17.23 3.17
N TYR A 419 12.82 16.05 3.47
CA TYR A 419 13.14 15.60 4.81
C TYR A 419 14.28 16.43 5.44
N ASP A 420 15.22 16.92 4.64
CA ASP A 420 16.30 17.78 5.12
C ASP A 420 15.88 19.24 5.36
N ASP A 421 14.61 19.58 5.10
CA ASP A 421 14.05 20.93 5.26
C ASP A 421 12.71 20.90 6.01
N ILE A 422 12.54 19.95 6.92
CA ILE A 422 11.29 19.78 7.70
C ILE A 422 10.97 21.04 8.52
N GLU A 423 11.98 21.65 9.14
CA GLU A 423 11.80 22.80 10.05
C GLU A 423 11.19 24.02 9.35
N ASN A 424 11.48 24.21 8.06
CA ASN A 424 10.94 25.30 7.25
C ASN A 424 9.66 24.90 6.50
N ASN A 425 9.26 23.63 6.58
CA ASN A 425 8.09 23.13 5.88
C ASN A 425 6.81 23.40 6.68
N GLU A 426 6.08 24.45 6.34
CA GLU A 426 4.78 24.78 6.94
C GLU A 426 3.72 23.67 6.81
N ARG A 427 3.89 22.74 5.86
CA ARG A 427 3.00 21.60 5.65
C ARG A 427 3.35 20.42 6.54
N PHE A 428 4.54 20.40 7.16
CA PHE A 428 4.91 19.38 8.11
C PHE A 428 3.86 19.29 9.22
N THR A 429 3.44 18.06 9.50
CA THR A 429 2.67 17.73 10.67
C THR A 429 2.83 16.24 10.98
N HIS A 430 2.65 15.90 12.24
CA HIS A 430 2.54 14.54 12.71
C HIS A 430 1.41 14.48 13.74
N PHE A 431 0.65 13.40 13.71
CA PHE A 431 -0.55 13.28 14.53
C PHE A 431 -0.87 11.83 14.83
N ALA A 432 -1.59 11.63 15.94
CA ALA A 432 -2.18 10.37 16.29
C ALA A 432 -3.69 10.52 16.48
N PHE A 433 -4.47 9.52 16.10
CA PHE A 433 -5.91 9.54 16.27
C PHE A 433 -6.50 8.16 16.51
N ASN A 434 -7.65 8.14 17.16
CA ASN A 434 -8.54 6.99 17.20
C ASN A 434 -9.90 7.39 16.58
N LYS A 435 -10.94 6.56 16.72
CA LYS A 435 -12.26 6.85 16.14
C LYS A 435 -12.95 8.10 16.72
N SER A 436 -12.52 8.56 17.89
CA SER A 436 -13.20 9.64 18.63
C SER A 436 -12.37 10.91 18.73
N TYR A 437 -11.04 10.81 18.76
CA TYR A 437 -10.17 11.94 19.08
C TYR A 437 -8.91 11.94 18.22
N LYS A 438 -8.37 13.14 18.02
CA LYS A 438 -7.13 13.34 17.27
C LYS A 438 -6.25 14.39 17.93
N TYR A 439 -4.96 14.07 18.04
CA TYR A 439 -3.93 14.96 18.55
C TYR A 439 -2.88 15.21 17.47
N TYR A 440 -2.63 16.47 17.16
CA TYR A 440 -1.49 16.93 16.38
C TYR A 440 -0.36 17.34 17.31
N GLY A 441 0.86 16.89 17.03
CA GLY A 441 2.05 17.32 17.73
C GLY A 441 2.36 18.81 17.49
N SER A 442 3.32 19.30 18.28
CA SER A 442 3.75 20.70 18.27
C SER A 442 4.25 21.15 16.90
N THR A 443 3.91 22.38 16.53
CA THR A 443 4.41 23.06 15.33
C THR A 443 4.77 24.50 15.67
N LYS A 444 5.47 25.21 14.77
CA LYS A 444 5.77 26.64 14.96
C LYS A 444 4.53 27.50 15.22
N ALA A 445 3.40 27.18 14.58
CA ALA A 445 2.14 27.90 14.74
C ALA A 445 1.34 27.47 15.98
N TYR A 446 1.50 26.22 16.40
CA TYR A 446 0.82 25.65 17.56
C TYR A 446 1.84 24.90 18.45
N PRO A 447 2.60 25.61 19.29
CA PRO A 447 3.65 25.02 20.12
C PRO A 447 3.13 23.96 21.10
N ASP A 448 1.90 24.08 21.57
CA ASP A 448 1.28 23.13 22.51
C ASP A 448 0.57 21.93 21.83
N GLY A 449 0.68 21.86 20.49
CA GLY A 449 -0.08 20.92 19.68
C GLY A 449 -1.54 21.33 19.53
N ARG A 450 -2.37 20.44 18.97
CA ARG A 450 -3.81 20.67 18.75
C ARG A 450 -4.61 19.41 19.00
N PHE A 451 -5.80 19.53 19.56
CA PHE A 451 -6.65 18.39 19.93
C PHE A 451 -8.09 18.57 19.46
N PHE A 452 -8.69 17.51 18.90
CA PHE A 452 -10.02 17.55 18.28
C PHE A 452 -10.88 16.35 18.72
N ASP A 453 -12.19 16.60 18.81
CA ASP A 453 -13.23 15.59 19.00
C ASP A 453 -13.86 15.25 17.64
N LEU A 454 -13.49 14.11 17.09
CA LEU A 454 -13.92 13.66 15.75
C LEU A 454 -15.38 13.21 15.72
N THR A 455 -15.99 12.94 16.88
CA THR A 455 -17.38 12.47 16.95
C THR A 455 -18.38 13.57 16.59
N THR A 456 -18.00 14.83 16.84
CA THR A 456 -18.81 16.02 16.52
C THR A 456 -18.15 16.93 15.48
N ASP A 457 -16.84 16.83 15.29
CA ASP A 457 -16.06 17.70 14.40
C ASP A 457 -15.06 16.91 13.54
N PRO A 458 -15.54 16.05 12.61
CA PRO A 458 -14.67 15.24 11.74
C PRO A 458 -13.83 16.08 10.77
N LEU A 459 -14.21 17.35 10.55
CA LEU A 459 -13.48 18.30 9.71
C LEU A 459 -12.58 19.25 10.50
N GLU A 460 -12.42 19.02 11.81
CA GLU A 460 -11.44 19.65 12.69
C GLU A 460 -11.48 21.19 12.64
N ARG A 461 -12.67 21.76 12.76
CA ARG A 461 -12.95 23.21 12.72
C ARG A 461 -13.08 23.85 14.11
N ALA A 462 -13.01 23.09 15.19
CA ALA A 462 -13.03 23.60 16.55
C ALA A 462 -11.82 24.51 16.84
N GLY A 463 -12.05 25.53 17.67
CA GLY A 463 -11.04 26.50 18.09
C GLY A 463 -11.48 27.94 17.86
N ASP A 464 -10.68 28.87 18.36
CA ASP A 464 -10.88 30.33 18.29
C ASP A 464 -10.07 31.01 17.18
N SER A 465 -9.14 30.28 16.56
CA SER A 465 -8.23 30.79 15.54
C SER A 465 -7.86 29.69 14.55
N TYR A 466 -7.38 30.09 13.37
CA TYR A 466 -6.78 29.18 12.40
C TYR A 466 -5.65 29.88 11.65
N ILE A 467 -4.72 29.08 11.14
CA ILE A 467 -3.78 29.50 10.10
C ILE A 467 -4.14 28.86 8.77
N GLU A 468 -3.75 29.50 7.67
CA GLU A 468 -3.81 28.91 6.34
C GLU A 468 -2.40 28.62 5.84
N VAL A 469 -2.17 27.38 5.40
CA VAL A 469 -0.91 26.93 4.80
C VAL A 469 -1.11 26.62 3.31
N ARG A 470 -0.01 26.40 2.56
CA ARG A 470 -0.02 26.08 1.13
C ARG A 470 -1.10 25.08 0.75
N TRP A 471 -1.64 25.26 -0.46
CA TRP A 471 -2.82 24.58 -0.99
C TRP A 471 -4.14 24.97 -0.30
N GLY A 472 -4.17 26.05 0.48
CA GLY A 472 -5.39 26.55 1.13
C GLY A 472 -5.91 25.62 2.23
N VAL A 473 -5.02 24.91 2.94
CA VAL A 473 -5.44 24.09 4.10
C VAL A 473 -5.49 24.99 5.31
N ARG A 474 -6.65 25.00 5.97
CA ARG A 474 -6.84 25.68 7.25
C ARG A 474 -6.56 24.71 8.38
N ARG A 475 -5.75 25.15 9.34
CA ARG A 475 -5.44 24.44 10.58
C ARG A 475 -6.02 25.25 11.73
N TYR A 476 -7.14 24.79 12.29
CA TYR A 476 -7.78 25.42 13.44
C TYR A 476 -7.02 25.12 14.74
N SER A 477 -7.17 25.95 15.79
CA SER A 477 -6.47 25.80 17.07
C SER A 477 -6.88 24.55 17.87
N GLY A 478 -8.07 24.01 17.63
CA GLY A 478 -8.61 22.85 18.36
C GLY A 478 -9.23 23.23 19.71
N LEU A 479 -9.57 22.20 20.50
CA LEU A 479 -10.15 22.37 21.83
C LEU A 479 -9.14 22.98 22.81
N ASP A 480 -9.63 23.83 23.72
CA ASP A 480 -8.84 24.35 24.84
C ASP A 480 -8.46 23.21 25.80
N ILE A 481 -7.16 22.89 25.84
CA ILE A 481 -6.60 21.78 26.63
C ILE A 481 -6.83 21.96 28.14
N ASN A 482 -7.09 23.18 28.61
CA ASN A 482 -7.38 23.47 30.01
C ASN A 482 -8.84 23.20 30.37
N LYS A 483 -9.73 23.08 29.36
CA LYS A 483 -11.18 22.88 29.52
C LYS A 483 -11.66 21.50 29.08
N LEU A 484 -10.75 20.56 28.82
CA LEU A 484 -11.12 19.19 28.43
C LEU A 484 -11.92 18.49 29.53
N THR A 485 -12.97 17.78 29.13
CA THR A 485 -13.66 16.82 30.00
C THR A 485 -12.71 15.69 30.45
N PRO A 486 -13.03 14.91 31.49
CA PRO A 486 -12.18 13.80 31.92
C PRO A 486 -11.86 12.79 30.80
N VAL A 487 -12.86 12.44 29.97
CA VAL A 487 -12.69 11.50 28.84
C VAL A 487 -11.77 12.10 27.77
N GLN A 488 -12.00 13.36 27.41
CA GLN A 488 -11.15 14.08 26.44
C GLN A 488 -9.70 14.20 26.95
N ARG A 489 -9.51 14.48 28.25
CA ARG A 489 -8.18 14.57 28.86
C ARG A 489 -7.43 13.24 28.81
N GLN A 490 -8.12 12.13 29.08
CA GLN A 490 -7.53 10.79 28.96
C GLN A 490 -7.10 10.50 27.52
N ALA A 491 -7.94 10.81 26.54
CA ALA A 491 -7.62 10.63 25.12
C ALA A 491 -6.47 11.54 24.66
N TYR A 492 -6.46 12.81 25.09
CA TYR A 492 -5.36 13.75 24.84
C TYR A 492 -4.02 13.19 25.31
N VAL A 493 -3.94 12.72 26.57
CA VAL A 493 -2.70 12.15 27.13
C VAL A 493 -2.28 10.91 26.34
N ALA A 494 -3.21 10.00 26.04
CA ALA A 494 -2.89 8.77 25.32
C ALA A 494 -2.38 9.04 23.89
N LEU A 495 -3.06 9.90 23.12
CA LEU A 495 -2.66 10.21 21.75
C LEU A 495 -1.41 11.08 21.69
N LYS A 496 -1.21 11.96 22.66
CA LYS A 496 0.05 12.70 22.82
C LYS A 496 1.21 11.75 23.02
N GLN A 497 1.07 10.74 23.89
CA GLN A 497 2.10 9.73 24.10
C GLN A 497 2.45 9.00 22.80
N VAL A 498 1.45 8.62 21.99
CA VAL A 498 1.70 7.98 20.68
C VAL A 498 2.56 8.87 19.78
N VAL A 499 2.28 10.17 19.71
CA VAL A 499 3.10 11.11 18.91
C VAL A 499 4.52 11.24 19.46
N GLU A 500 4.68 11.25 20.79
CA GLU A 500 5.98 11.31 21.45
C GLU A 500 6.82 10.03 21.22
N ASP A 501 6.20 8.86 21.30
CA ASP A 501 6.84 7.56 21.07
C ASP A 501 7.34 7.39 19.63
N ASN A 502 6.78 8.16 18.69
CA ASN A 502 7.16 8.13 17.28
C ASN A 502 8.13 9.25 16.86
N LYS A 503 8.68 10.01 17.82
CA LYS A 503 9.73 11.00 17.53
C LYS A 503 10.96 10.32 16.91
N ASN A 504 11.65 11.05 16.02
CA ASN A 504 12.84 10.53 15.35
C ASN A 504 13.94 10.25 16.37
N VAL A 505 14.50 9.04 16.31
CA VAL A 505 15.69 8.63 17.07
C VAL A 505 16.72 8.20 16.05
N ASP A 506 17.85 8.90 16.03
CA ASP A 506 18.90 8.66 15.04
C ASP A 506 19.67 7.37 15.35
N ALA A 507 20.01 6.65 14.29
CA ALA A 507 21.01 5.59 14.37
C ALA A 507 22.36 6.21 14.78
N GLN A 508 23.09 5.50 15.61
CA GLN A 508 24.42 5.89 16.13
C GLN A 508 25.49 4.87 15.73
N ARG A 509 25.10 3.61 15.56
CA ARG A 509 26.02 2.52 15.21
C ARG A 509 25.30 1.39 14.47
N LEU A 510 26.00 0.77 13.52
CA LEU A 510 25.63 -0.50 12.93
C LEU A 510 26.56 -1.61 13.43
N ILE A 511 26.03 -2.83 13.50
CA ILE A 511 26.80 -4.04 13.83
C ILE A 511 26.36 -5.15 12.87
N ILE A 512 27.26 -5.57 11.98
CA ILE A 512 27.10 -6.77 11.16
C ILE A 512 27.37 -8.00 12.03
N HIS A 513 26.39 -8.89 12.07
CA HIS A 513 26.54 -10.20 12.69
C HIS A 513 26.94 -11.20 11.61
N SER A 514 28.24 -11.52 11.57
CA SER A 514 28.76 -12.61 10.73
C SER A 514 29.40 -13.69 11.59
N THR A 515 29.04 -14.93 11.31
CA THR A 515 29.65 -16.12 11.93
C THR A 515 30.82 -16.68 11.12
N LYS A 516 31.08 -16.14 9.92
CA LYS A 516 32.07 -16.67 8.97
C LYS A 516 32.85 -15.55 8.30
N SER A 517 34.18 -15.65 8.35
CA SER A 517 35.10 -14.82 7.56
C SER A 517 35.62 -15.53 6.30
N THR A 518 35.40 -16.84 6.20
CA THR A 518 35.77 -17.68 5.06
C THR A 518 34.56 -18.45 4.55
N ILE A 519 34.31 -18.40 3.25
CA ILE A 519 33.12 -18.95 2.60
C ILE A 519 33.55 -19.72 1.36
N LYS A 520 32.94 -20.89 1.11
CA LYS A 520 33.20 -21.65 -0.11
C LYS A 520 32.45 -21.05 -1.30
N LEU A 521 33.11 -21.05 -2.44
CA LEU A 521 32.50 -20.66 -3.71
C LEU A 521 31.24 -21.51 -3.98
N GLY A 522 30.18 -20.85 -4.45
CA GLY A 522 28.87 -21.45 -4.72
C GLY A 522 27.95 -21.54 -3.50
N THR A 523 28.36 -21.04 -2.33
CA THR A 523 27.50 -20.99 -1.13
C THR A 523 26.90 -19.59 -0.93
N LYS A 524 25.75 -19.55 -0.26
CA LYS A 524 25.11 -18.31 0.19
C LYS A 524 25.42 -18.05 1.66
N LEU A 525 25.52 -16.78 2.05
CA LEU A 525 25.64 -16.34 3.43
C LEU A 525 24.63 -15.24 3.71
N ASP A 526 23.85 -15.40 4.76
CA ASP A 526 22.93 -14.35 5.23
C ASP A 526 23.64 -13.52 6.30
N LEU A 527 23.78 -12.22 6.03
CA LEU A 527 24.29 -11.24 6.98
C LEU A 527 23.12 -10.52 7.64
N ASN A 528 23.16 -10.43 8.96
CA ASN A 528 22.21 -9.65 9.73
C ASN A 528 22.87 -8.38 10.25
N VAL A 529 22.09 -7.32 10.45
CA VAL A 529 22.59 -6.05 10.99
C VAL A 529 21.71 -5.57 12.14
N SER A 530 22.33 -5.16 13.23
CA SER A 530 21.68 -4.40 14.29
C SER A 530 21.94 -2.91 14.13
N THR A 531 20.89 -2.12 14.27
CA THR A 531 20.96 -0.66 14.34
C THR A 531 20.85 -0.25 15.81
N LEU A 532 21.82 0.52 16.30
CA LEU A 532 21.84 1.01 17.68
C LEU A 532 21.65 2.53 17.73
N PRO A 533 20.91 3.07 18.73
CA PRO A 533 20.14 2.31 19.72
C PRO A 533 18.99 1.53 19.04
N PHE A 534 18.51 0.45 19.66
CA PHE A 534 17.41 -0.35 19.09
C PHE A 534 16.11 0.44 18.94
N SER A 535 15.99 1.59 19.59
CA SER A 535 14.90 2.55 19.45
C SER A 535 15.04 3.47 18.23
N ALA A 536 16.14 3.39 17.47
CA ALA A 536 16.28 4.15 16.23
C ALA A 536 15.17 3.77 15.26
N ASN A 537 14.49 4.75 14.66
CA ASN A 537 13.35 4.51 13.77
C ASN A 537 13.70 4.72 12.28
N ARG A 538 14.69 5.54 11.93
CA ARG A 538 15.29 5.56 10.57
C ARG A 538 16.41 4.54 10.44
N ASP A 539 16.04 3.28 10.65
CA ASP A 539 16.94 2.16 10.93
C ASP A 539 17.17 1.21 9.75
N GLY A 540 16.72 1.62 8.55
CA GLY A 540 17.05 0.96 7.30
C GLY A 540 18.56 0.97 7.05
N VAL A 541 18.99 0.14 6.10
CA VAL A 541 20.41 0.03 5.72
C VAL A 541 20.59 -0.08 4.22
N ILE A 542 21.81 0.19 3.76
CA ILE A 542 22.25 -0.03 2.39
C ILE A 542 23.42 -1.01 2.42
N TRP A 543 23.26 -2.16 1.78
CA TRP A 543 24.31 -3.16 1.62
C TRP A 543 25.12 -2.89 0.37
N VAL A 544 26.46 -2.96 0.48
CA VAL A 544 27.37 -2.73 -0.64
C VAL A 544 28.47 -3.79 -0.61
N SER A 545 28.77 -4.37 -1.77
CA SER A 545 29.97 -5.17 -1.97
C SER A 545 31.06 -4.32 -2.61
N SER A 546 32.27 -4.39 -2.08
CA SER A 546 33.43 -3.69 -2.67
C SER A 546 33.83 -4.27 -4.03
N ASP A 547 33.45 -5.51 -4.32
CA ASP A 547 33.64 -6.16 -5.62
C ASP A 547 32.51 -7.18 -5.87
N PRO A 548 31.39 -6.75 -6.48
CA PRO A 548 30.28 -7.63 -6.84
C PRO A 548 30.66 -8.79 -7.76
N SER A 549 31.81 -8.74 -8.44
CA SER A 549 32.29 -9.83 -9.29
C SER A 549 32.92 -10.98 -8.49
N ILE A 550 33.32 -10.73 -7.23
CA ILE A 550 33.77 -11.75 -6.28
C ILE A 550 32.58 -12.28 -5.46
N ALA A 551 31.81 -11.37 -4.86
CA ALA A 551 30.54 -11.71 -4.21
C ALA A 551 29.60 -10.50 -4.24
N SER A 552 28.33 -10.72 -4.54
CA SER A 552 27.29 -9.70 -4.48
C SER A 552 26.49 -9.81 -3.17
N VAL A 553 25.90 -8.71 -2.71
CA VAL A 553 24.98 -8.68 -1.57
C VAL A 553 23.70 -7.96 -2.01
N ASN A 554 22.53 -8.48 -1.63
CA ASN A 554 21.25 -7.83 -1.94
C ASN A 554 20.73 -7.01 -0.75
N LYS A 555 19.58 -6.34 -0.93
CA LYS A 555 18.95 -5.51 0.11
C LYS A 555 18.54 -6.27 1.38
N PHE A 556 18.44 -7.60 1.34
CA PHE A 556 18.16 -8.46 2.50
C PHE A 556 19.42 -8.86 3.27
N GLY A 557 20.62 -8.47 2.81
CA GLY A 557 21.88 -8.92 3.40
C GLY A 557 22.31 -10.31 2.94
N GLU A 558 21.68 -10.87 1.91
CA GLU A 558 22.05 -12.18 1.36
C GLU A 558 23.24 -12.04 0.41
N VAL A 559 24.35 -12.69 0.75
CA VAL A 559 25.59 -12.70 -0.03
C VAL A 559 25.62 -13.91 -0.97
N THR A 560 25.86 -13.67 -2.25
CA THR A 560 26.09 -14.70 -3.27
C THR A 560 27.53 -14.65 -3.77
N THR A 561 28.26 -15.75 -3.64
CA THR A 561 29.66 -15.85 -4.07
C THR A 561 29.79 -16.22 -5.55
N HIS A 562 30.68 -15.54 -6.28
CA HIS A 562 30.87 -15.72 -7.73
C HIS A 562 32.29 -16.15 -8.09
N LYS A 563 33.31 -15.68 -7.36
CA LYS A 563 34.73 -16.02 -7.59
C LYS A 563 35.49 -16.12 -6.29
N THR A 564 36.61 -16.86 -6.31
CA THR A 564 37.57 -16.87 -5.20
C THR A 564 38.26 -15.52 -5.07
N GLY A 565 38.49 -15.06 -3.85
CA GLY A 565 39.12 -13.76 -3.60
C GLY A 565 38.78 -13.21 -2.23
N LYS A 566 39.16 -11.96 -1.97
CA LYS A 566 38.74 -11.22 -0.78
C LYS A 566 37.83 -10.09 -1.19
N VAL A 567 36.74 -9.89 -0.45
CA VAL A 567 35.76 -8.84 -0.70
C VAL A 567 35.27 -8.28 0.62
N ASN A 568 35.06 -6.96 0.68
CA ASN A 568 34.41 -6.34 1.82
C ASN A 568 32.92 -6.22 1.53
N ILE A 569 32.10 -6.62 2.49
CA ILE A 569 30.68 -6.31 2.52
C ILE A 569 30.49 -5.20 3.56
N ASP A 570 30.11 -4.04 3.06
CA ASP A 570 29.83 -2.83 3.83
C ASP A 570 28.31 -2.70 4.05
N VAL A 571 27.93 -2.17 5.21
CA VAL A 571 26.56 -1.72 5.48
C VAL A 571 26.60 -0.26 5.88
N TYR A 572 25.72 0.56 5.29
CA TYR A 572 25.57 1.98 5.62
C TYR A 572 24.21 2.25 6.24
N SER A 573 24.17 3.11 7.24
CA SER A 573 22.93 3.53 7.90
C SER A 573 22.14 4.40 6.94
N TRP A 574 20.88 4.04 6.71
CA TRP A 574 20.01 4.76 5.78
C TRP A 574 19.80 6.22 6.27
N SER A 575 19.77 6.46 7.58
CA SER A 575 19.47 7.77 8.19
C SER A 575 20.38 8.90 7.70
N ASP A 576 21.70 8.64 7.66
CA ASP A 576 22.74 9.60 7.30
C ASP A 576 23.34 9.34 5.91
N ALA A 577 23.18 8.13 5.36
CA ALA A 577 23.43 7.88 3.95
C ALA A 577 22.45 8.62 3.03
N LYS A 578 21.22 8.91 3.51
CA LYS A 578 20.18 9.65 2.79
C LYS A 578 20.02 9.19 1.32
N PRO A 579 19.72 7.90 1.09
CA PRO A 579 19.69 7.35 -0.25
C PRO A 579 18.57 7.93 -1.11
N LEU A 580 18.91 8.44 -2.30
CA LEU A 580 18.00 9.11 -3.21
C LEU A 580 18.08 8.51 -4.60
N ALA A 581 16.92 8.10 -5.13
CA ALA A 581 16.77 7.74 -6.53
C ALA A 581 16.02 8.83 -7.30
N ASP A 582 16.68 9.97 -7.48
CA ASP A 582 16.16 11.16 -8.17
C ASP A 582 16.89 11.50 -9.49
N GLY A 583 17.64 10.54 -10.05
CA GLY A 583 18.44 10.70 -11.26
C GLY A 583 19.80 11.38 -11.06
N LYS A 584 20.28 11.51 -9.81
CA LYS A 584 21.57 12.12 -9.47
C LYS A 584 22.59 11.12 -8.93
N SER A 585 23.84 11.58 -8.82
CA SER A 585 24.96 10.89 -8.19
C SER A 585 25.67 11.85 -7.22
N PRO A 586 26.16 11.38 -6.05
CA PRO A 586 26.02 10.00 -5.58
C PRO A 586 24.56 9.67 -5.21
N SER A 587 24.15 8.41 -5.38
CA SER A 587 22.80 7.96 -5.02
C SER A 587 22.61 7.82 -3.50
N PHE A 588 23.69 7.81 -2.73
CA PHE A 588 23.70 7.90 -1.27
C PHE A 588 25.09 8.33 -0.77
N LEU A 589 25.17 8.84 0.47
CA LEU A 589 26.41 9.24 1.11
C LEU A 589 27.08 8.04 1.80
N THR A 590 28.41 7.96 1.69
CA THR A 590 29.23 6.91 2.33
C THR A 590 30.09 7.40 3.48
N SER A 591 30.00 8.70 3.82
CA SER A 591 30.76 9.34 4.91
C SER A 591 30.17 9.12 6.30
N GLY A 592 29.09 8.35 6.40
CA GLY A 592 28.28 8.17 7.60
C GLY A 592 28.61 6.92 8.42
N ILE A 593 27.66 6.54 9.28
CA ILE A 593 27.68 5.35 10.12
C ILE A 593 27.70 4.12 9.21
N THR A 594 28.72 3.29 9.40
CA THR A 594 28.92 2.08 8.63
C THR A 594 29.52 0.98 9.51
N ASP A 595 29.35 -0.26 9.07
CA ASP A 595 30.12 -1.39 9.57
C ASP A 595 30.54 -2.27 8.39
N ARG A 596 31.58 -3.08 8.59
CA ARG A 596 32.22 -3.87 7.52
C ARG A 596 32.56 -5.27 7.99
N VAL A 597 32.32 -6.24 7.12
CA VAL A 597 32.92 -7.57 7.23
C VAL A 597 33.76 -7.88 5.98
N GLN A 598 34.98 -8.39 6.18
CA GLN A 598 35.79 -8.93 5.10
C GLN A 598 35.53 -10.42 4.96
N LEU A 599 35.18 -10.85 3.74
CA LEU A 599 34.95 -12.25 3.39
C LEU A 599 36.08 -12.74 2.50
N THR A 600 36.61 -13.93 2.80
CA THR A 600 37.54 -14.67 1.95
C THR A 600 36.79 -15.82 1.29
N ILE A 601 36.64 -15.75 -0.03
CA ILE A 601 35.99 -16.78 -0.83
C ILE A 601 37.04 -17.78 -1.29
N THR A 602 36.92 -19.01 -0.81
CA THR A 602 37.82 -20.13 -1.15
C THR A 602 37.13 -21.10 -2.10
N LYS A 603 37.92 -21.98 -2.71
CA LYS A 603 37.37 -23.10 -3.49
C LYS A 603 36.52 -24.04 -2.62
#